data_AF-A0A1P8K1W5-F1
#
_entry.id   AF-A0A1P8K1W5-F1
#
_cell.length_a   1.000
_cell.length_b   1.000
_cell.length_c   1.000
_cell.angle_alpha   90.00
_cell.angle_beta   90.00
_cell.angle_gamma   90.00
#
_symmetry.space_group_name_H-M   'P 1'
#
loop_
_entity.id
_entity.type
_entity.pdbx_description
1 polymer ?
#
loop_
_entity_poly.entity_id
_entity_poly.type
_entity_poly.pdbx_seq_one_letter_code
_entity_poly.pdbx_strand_id
1 'polypeptide(L)'
;MDLQYELKAGSYYLYDMKTPASEVTGERRYRLCTDLVAVAFDASTGHLHQHGSPTRIKSWAMGARRKLRAAGAVDIANDIVVVSGPLPVDELNKCIGIDGYCGRMFKRLASLPHGKLAASRPAARQ
;
A
#
# COMPACT_ATOMS: atom_id res chain seq x y z
N MET A 1 -0.97 -7.38 12.80
CA MET A 1 0.25 -7.84 12.10
C MET A 1 1.19 -6.67 12.10
N ASP A 2 2.44 -6.81 12.53
CA ASP A 2 3.41 -5.70 12.51
C ASP A 2 4.16 -5.75 11.18
N LEU A 3 3.48 -5.29 10.12
CA LEU A 3 4.07 -5.20 8.79
C LEU A 3 4.59 -3.78 8.59
N GLN A 4 5.72 -3.65 7.90
CA GLN A 4 6.30 -2.35 7.61
C GLN A 4 6.89 -2.30 6.20
N TYR A 5 6.48 -1.30 5.42
CA TYR A 5 7.09 -0.96 4.15
C TYR A 5 8.37 -0.15 4.35
N GLU A 6 9.37 -0.43 3.52
CA GLU A 6 10.58 0.36 3.33
C GLU A 6 10.85 0.53 1.83
N LEU A 7 11.42 1.67 1.43
CA LEU A 7 11.86 1.91 0.04
C LEU A 7 13.38 1.78 -0.02
N LYS A 8 13.87 0.79 -0.79
CA LYS A 8 15.31 0.55 -1.01
C LYS A 8 15.58 0.46 -2.50
N ALA A 9 16.58 1.21 -2.99
CA ALA A 9 17.00 1.21 -4.39
C ALA A 9 15.84 1.40 -5.42
N GLY A 10 14.78 2.13 -5.05
CA GLY A 10 13.62 2.38 -5.93
C GLY A 10 12.52 1.32 -5.91
N SER A 11 12.65 0.28 -5.08
CA SER A 11 11.64 -0.75 -4.88
C SER A 11 11.15 -0.81 -3.42
N TYR A 12 9.88 -1.13 -3.25
CA TYR A 12 9.22 -1.27 -1.95
C TYR A 12 9.41 -2.69 -1.42
N TYR A 13 9.90 -2.79 -0.19
CA TYR A 13 10.06 -4.02 0.57
C TYR A 13 9.05 -4.02 1.71
N LEU A 14 8.31 -5.12 1.87
CA LEU A 14 7.42 -5.34 3.00
C LEU A 14 8.10 -6.28 3.98
N TYR A 15 8.43 -5.78 5.17
CA TYR A 15 8.99 -6.57 6.25
C TYR A 15 7.94 -7.00 7.25
N ASP A 16 8.18 -8.15 7.86
CA ASP A 16 7.46 -8.60 9.04
C ASP A 16 8.29 -8.28 10.27
N MET A 17 7.84 -7.31 11.04
CA MET A 17 8.55 -6.82 12.21
C MET A 17 8.46 -7.79 13.39
N LYS A 18 7.49 -8.72 13.39
CA LYS A 18 7.38 -9.78 14.38
C LYS A 18 8.45 -10.86 14.22
N THR A 19 8.91 -11.07 13.00
CA THR A 19 9.99 -12.03 12.75
C THR A 19 11.32 -11.35 13.07
N PRO A 20 12.09 -11.86 14.06
CA PRO A 20 13.42 -11.33 14.32
C PRO A 20 14.31 -11.51 13.08
N ALA A 21 15.35 -10.69 12.98
CA ALA A 21 16.36 -10.86 11.95
C ALA A 21 17.03 -12.24 12.10
N SER A 22 17.47 -12.84 10.99
CA SER A 22 18.21 -14.09 11.05
C SER A 22 19.46 -13.92 11.92
N GLU A 23 19.69 -14.82 12.88
CA GLU A 23 20.90 -14.81 13.70
C GLU A 23 22.17 -15.11 12.88
N VAL A 24 22.01 -15.76 11.71
CA VAL A 24 23.13 -16.15 10.84
C VAL A 24 23.51 -15.04 9.85
N THR A 25 22.52 -14.40 9.22
CA THR A 25 22.78 -13.37 8.19
C THR A 25 22.54 -11.94 8.68
N GLY A 26 21.90 -11.75 9.84
CA GLY A 26 21.47 -10.43 10.32
C GLY A 26 20.32 -9.81 9.52
N GLU A 27 19.82 -10.48 8.48
CA GLU A 27 18.80 -9.93 7.58
C GLU A 27 17.38 -10.29 8.02
N ARG A 28 16.46 -9.32 7.89
CA ARG A 28 15.01 -9.59 8.03
C ARG A 28 14.45 -10.14 6.73
N ARG A 29 13.63 -11.18 6.84
CA ARG A 29 12.91 -11.73 5.69
C ARG A 29 11.83 -10.73 5.24
N TYR A 30 11.92 -10.28 3.99
CA TYR A 30 10.84 -9.52 3.36
C TYR A 30 9.78 -10.48 2.82
N ARG A 31 8.51 -10.10 2.96
CA ARG A 31 7.35 -10.82 2.44
C ARG A 31 7.00 -10.44 0.99
N LEU A 32 7.41 -9.24 0.57
CA LEU A 32 7.14 -8.71 -0.75
C LEU A 32 8.25 -7.74 -1.16
N CYS A 33 8.67 -7.81 -2.42
CA CYS A 33 9.48 -6.79 -3.09
C CYS A 33 8.74 -6.38 -4.38
N THR A 34 8.51 -5.09 -4.60
CA THR A 34 7.80 -4.60 -5.79
C THR A 34 8.10 -3.13 -6.09
N ASP A 35 8.08 -2.73 -7.35
CA ASP A 35 8.42 -1.36 -7.75
C ASP A 35 7.33 -0.33 -7.39
N LEU A 36 6.09 -0.78 -7.29
CA LEU A 36 4.94 0.05 -6.92
C LEU A 36 4.07 -0.72 -5.94
N VAL A 37 3.39 -0.01 -5.06
CA VAL A 37 2.44 -0.60 -4.13
C VAL A 37 1.04 -0.12 -4.48
N ALA A 38 0.07 -1.02 -4.37
CA ALA A 38 -1.33 -0.72 -4.40
C ALA A 38 -1.99 -1.07 -3.07
N VAL A 39 -2.99 -0.29 -2.70
CA VAL A 39 -3.87 -0.51 -1.56
C VAL A 39 -5.31 -0.59 -2.05
N ALA A 40 -6.06 -1.57 -1.56
CA ALA A 40 -7.47 -1.75 -1.81
C ALA A 40 -8.25 -1.60 -0.50
N PHE A 41 -9.21 -0.68 -0.49
CA PHE A 41 -9.95 -0.28 0.69
C PHE A 41 -11.37 0.16 0.32
N ASP A 42 -12.23 0.28 1.31
CA ASP A 42 -13.60 0.79 1.17
C ASP A 42 -13.60 2.32 1.17
N ALA A 43 -14.20 2.96 0.17
CA ALA A 43 -14.23 4.42 0.08
C ALA A 43 -15.04 5.06 1.23
N SER A 44 -16.10 4.39 1.69
CA SER A 44 -16.98 4.87 2.75
C SER A 44 -16.32 4.83 4.14
N THR A 45 -15.67 3.72 4.49
CA THR A 45 -15.08 3.48 5.82
C THR A 45 -13.57 3.77 5.88
N GLY A 46 -12.89 3.72 4.74
CA GLY A 46 -11.44 3.71 4.66
C GLY A 46 -10.79 2.40 5.12
N HIS A 47 -11.58 1.34 5.34
CA HIS A 47 -11.09 0.05 5.82
C HIS A 47 -10.21 -0.61 4.76
N LEU A 48 -8.98 -0.98 5.14
CA LEU A 48 -8.04 -1.63 4.25
C LEU A 48 -8.33 -3.13 4.13
N HIS A 49 -8.64 -3.60 2.93
CA HIS A 49 -8.82 -5.03 2.64
C HIS A 49 -7.52 -5.72 2.26
N GLN A 50 -6.76 -5.11 1.35
CA GLN A 50 -5.56 -5.74 0.81
C GLN A 50 -4.54 -4.71 0.32
N HIS A 51 -3.27 -5.06 0.43
CA HIS A 51 -2.16 -4.24 -0.08
C HIS A 51 -1.06 -5.14 -0.68
N GLY A 52 -0.31 -4.61 -1.64
CA GLY A 52 0.74 -5.37 -2.32
C GLY A 52 1.02 -4.89 -3.74
N SER A 53 1.49 -5.80 -4.60
CA SER A 53 1.79 -5.46 -5.99
C SER A 53 0.50 -5.07 -6.76
N PRO A 54 0.52 -4.02 -7.59
CA PRO A 54 -0.66 -3.52 -8.29
C PRO A 54 -1.42 -4.59 -9.05
N THR A 55 -0.73 -5.50 -9.73
CA THR A 55 -1.35 -6.60 -10.49
C THR A 55 -2.14 -7.54 -9.58
N ARG A 56 -1.57 -7.91 -8.42
CA ARG A 56 -2.25 -8.80 -7.46
C ARG A 56 -3.47 -8.14 -6.85
N ILE A 57 -3.35 -6.87 -6.45
CA ILE A 57 -4.44 -6.13 -5.81
C ILE A 57 -5.58 -5.84 -6.78
N LYS A 58 -5.27 -5.47 -8.03
CA LYS A 58 -6.29 -5.31 -9.08
C LYS A 58 -7.02 -6.62 -9.35
N SER A 59 -6.28 -7.74 -9.48
CA SER A 59 -6.88 -9.07 -9.68
C SER A 59 -7.82 -9.45 -8.53
N TRP A 60 -7.35 -9.27 -7.29
CA TRP A 60 -8.18 -9.49 -6.10
C TRP A 60 -9.43 -8.61 -6.10
N ALA A 61 -9.31 -7.31 -6.36
CA ALA A 61 -10.42 -6.38 -6.34
C ALA A 61 -11.47 -6.75 -7.41
N MET A 62 -11.06 -7.14 -8.62
CA MET A 62 -11.98 -7.63 -9.65
C MET A 62 -12.76 -8.86 -9.17
N GLY A 63 -12.06 -9.83 -8.56
CA GLY A 63 -12.68 -11.02 -8.00
C GLY A 63 -13.64 -10.72 -6.85
N ALA A 64 -13.27 -9.84 -5.93
CA ALA A 64 -14.08 -9.41 -4.79
C ALA A 64 -15.36 -8.71 -5.26
N ARG A 65 -15.24 -7.72 -6.15
CA ARG A 65 -16.38 -7.01 -6.73
C ARG A 65 -17.33 -7.96 -7.48
N ARG A 66 -16.79 -8.91 -8.25
CA ARG A 66 -17.61 -9.91 -8.96
C ARG A 66 -18.42 -10.77 -7.98
N LYS A 67 -17.80 -11.25 -6.90
CA LYS A 67 -18.49 -12.05 -5.87
C LYS A 67 -19.59 -11.25 -5.16
N LEU A 68 -19.30 -10.01 -4.77
CA LEU A 68 -20.27 -9.13 -4.11
C LEU A 68 -21.48 -8.83 -5.01
N ARG A 69 -21.25 -8.53 -6.30
CA ARG A 69 -22.33 -8.33 -7.27
C ARG A 69 -23.18 -9.57 -7.46
N ALA A 70 -22.56 -10.75 -7.53
CA ALA A 70 -23.29 -12.02 -7.61
C ALA A 70 -24.15 -12.29 -6.36
N ALA A 71 -23.75 -11.77 -5.20
CA ALA A 71 -24.51 -11.83 -3.96
C ALA A 71 -25.56 -10.70 -3.80
N GLY A 72 -25.75 -9.84 -4.81
CA GLY A 72 -26.67 -8.70 -4.76
C GLY A 72 -26.14 -7.47 -4.00
N ALA A 73 -24.93 -7.54 -3.43
CA ALA A 73 -24.28 -6.46 -2.69
C ALA A 73 -23.56 -5.48 -3.62
N VAL A 74 -24.30 -4.85 -4.54
CA VAL A 74 -23.73 -3.98 -5.59
C VAL A 74 -23.08 -2.73 -5.00
N ASP A 75 -23.67 -2.13 -3.97
CA ASP A 75 -23.14 -0.92 -3.35
C ASP A 75 -21.78 -1.16 -2.70
N ILE A 76 -21.63 -2.25 -1.96
CA ILE A 76 -20.35 -2.66 -1.34
C ILE A 76 -19.32 -2.96 -2.44
N ALA A 77 -19.72 -3.57 -3.55
CA ALA A 77 -18.81 -3.81 -4.68
C ALA A 77 -18.31 -2.50 -5.32
N ASN A 78 -19.15 -1.47 -5.36
CA ASN A 78 -18.78 -0.16 -5.89
C ASN A 78 -17.95 0.66 -4.90
N ASP A 79 -18.08 0.39 -3.60
CA ASP A 79 -17.33 1.07 -2.55
C ASP A 79 -15.84 0.66 -2.50
N ILE A 80 -15.50 -0.55 -2.96
CA ILE A 80 -14.09 -0.99 -3.04
C ILE A 80 -13.33 -0.10 -4.03
N VAL A 81 -12.31 0.60 -3.56
CA VAL A 81 -11.37 1.42 -4.34
C VAL A 81 -9.98 0.82 -4.31
N VAL A 82 -9.26 0.92 -5.43
CA VAL A 82 -7.85 0.53 -5.55
C VAL A 82 -7.04 1.75 -5.93
N VAL A 83 -6.09 2.13 -5.07
CA VAL A 83 -5.12 3.20 -5.35
C VAL A 83 -3.75 2.57 -5.56
N SER A 84 -3.07 2.95 -6.63
CA SER A 84 -1.71 2.50 -6.93
C SER A 84 -0.87 3.67 -7.43
N GLY A 85 0.39 3.72 -7.03
CA GLY A 85 1.31 4.74 -7.51
C GLY A 85 2.61 4.79 -6.71
N PRO A 86 3.47 5.78 -6.98
CA PRO A 86 4.64 6.06 -6.15
C PRO A 86 4.21 6.70 -4.83
N LEU A 87 3.55 5.92 -3.98
CA LEU A 87 3.02 6.36 -2.70
C LEU A 87 4.17 6.47 -1.69
N PRO A 88 4.23 7.55 -0.88
CA PRO A 88 5.19 7.64 0.21
C PRO A 88 5.11 6.44 1.15
N VAL A 89 6.27 5.98 1.61
CA VAL A 89 6.37 4.87 2.56
C VAL A 89 5.64 5.16 3.86
N ASP A 90 5.66 6.41 4.33
CA ASP A 90 4.95 6.79 5.54
C ASP A 90 3.44 6.67 5.38
N GLU A 91 2.89 7.09 4.23
CA GLU A 91 1.47 6.95 3.91
C GLU A 91 1.07 5.47 3.77
N LEU A 92 1.91 4.64 3.15
CA LEU A 92 1.69 3.19 3.07
C LEU A 92 1.66 2.55 4.47
N ASN A 93 2.61 2.91 5.34
CA ASN A 93 2.68 2.39 6.70
C ASN A 93 1.50 2.85 7.57
N LYS A 94 1.03 4.09 7.40
CA LYS A 94 -0.21 4.56 8.05
C LYS A 94 -1.44 3.81 7.53
N CYS A 95 -1.51 3.49 6.23
CA CYS A 95 -2.62 2.71 5.66
C CYS A 95 -2.74 1.31 6.26
N ILE A 96 -1.61 0.64 6.51
CA ILE A 96 -1.61 -0.73 7.10
C ILE A 96 -1.70 -0.72 8.64
N GLY A 97 -1.28 0.38 9.28
CA GLY A 97 -1.21 0.47 10.75
C GLY A 97 -2.41 1.16 11.41
N ILE A 98 -3.14 2.01 10.68
CA ILE A 98 -4.26 2.79 11.22
C ILE A 98 -5.53 2.47 10.42
N ASP A 99 -6.49 1.85 11.10
CA ASP A 99 -7.79 1.54 10.48
C ASP A 99 -8.52 2.82 10.03
N GLY A 100 -9.16 2.77 8.87
CA GLY A 100 -9.82 3.92 8.25
C GLY A 100 -8.88 4.98 7.64
N TYR A 101 -7.56 4.86 7.79
CA TYR A 101 -6.63 5.89 7.29
C TYR A 101 -6.65 6.01 5.76
N CYS A 102 -6.88 4.91 5.05
CA CYS A 102 -6.93 4.91 3.58
C CYS A 102 -7.97 5.91 3.04
N GLY A 103 -9.11 6.09 3.72
CA GLY A 103 -10.12 7.07 3.33
C GLY A 103 -9.64 8.53 3.47
N ARG A 104 -8.85 8.83 4.51
CA ARG A 104 -8.21 10.16 4.68
C ARG A 104 -7.13 10.40 3.63
N MET A 105 -6.29 9.38 3.37
CA MET A 105 -5.28 9.43 2.32
C MET A 105 -5.93 9.67 0.95
N PHE A 106 -7.02 8.97 0.64
CA PHE A 106 -7.72 9.07 -0.64
C PHE A 106 -8.22 10.48 -0.93
N LYS A 107 -8.82 11.16 0.06
CA LYS A 107 -9.27 12.56 -0.06
C LYS A 107 -8.12 13.54 -0.34
N ARG A 108 -6.90 13.18 0.07
CA ARG A 108 -5.69 14.00 -0.06
C ARG A 108 -4.75 13.50 -1.16
N LEU A 109 -5.16 12.52 -1.96
CA LEU A 109 -4.28 11.85 -2.92
C LEU A 109 -3.58 12.84 -3.88
N ALA A 110 -4.31 13.84 -4.37
CA ALA A 110 -3.77 14.90 -5.24
C ALA A 110 -2.70 15.78 -4.57
N SER A 111 -2.72 15.89 -3.23
CA SER A 111 -1.80 16.70 -2.44
C SER A 111 -0.59 15.93 -1.91
N LEU A 112 -0.55 14.61 -2.11
CA LEU A 112 0.55 13.80 -1.59
C LEU A 112 1.84 14.04 -2.39
N PRO A 113 3.00 14.07 -1.72
CA PRO A 113 4.27 14.04 -2.41
C PRO A 113 4.41 12.68 -3.11
N HIS A 114 4.42 12.66 -4.44
CA HIS A 114 4.53 11.42 -5.21
C HIS A 114 5.98 10.94 -5.17
N GLY A 115 6.32 10.22 -4.08
CA GLY A 115 7.65 10.05 -3.53
C GLY A 115 8.70 9.32 -4.39
N LYS A 116 8.38 8.83 -5.59
CA LYS A 116 9.44 8.39 -6.53
C LYS A 116 10.17 9.56 -7.20
N LEU A 117 9.62 10.78 -7.15
CA LEU A 117 10.22 11.96 -7.81
C LEU A 117 11.01 12.88 -6.87
N ALA A 118 11.01 12.62 -5.55
CA ALA A 118 11.72 13.46 -4.58
C ALA A 118 13.20 13.05 -4.32
N ALA A 119 13.76 12.12 -5.09
CA ALA A 119 15.17 11.72 -5.01
C ALA A 119 16.07 12.36 -6.08
N SER A 120 15.65 13.48 -6.69
CA SER A 120 16.59 14.44 -7.27
C SER A 120 16.64 15.68 -6.38
N ARG A 121 17.44 15.58 -5.31
CA ARG A 121 17.92 16.76 -4.58
C ARG A 121 18.88 17.45 -5.55
N PRO A 122 18.62 18.66 -6.10
CA PRO A 122 19.69 19.37 -6.75
C PRO A 122 20.72 19.67 -5.66
N ALA A 123 21.97 19.30 -5.93
CA ALA A 123 23.09 19.56 -5.07
C ALA A 123 23.09 21.03 -4.65
N ALA A 124 23.41 21.27 -3.38
CA ALA A 124 23.70 22.58 -2.84
C ALA A 124 24.55 23.38 -3.84
N ARG A 125 24.02 24.51 -4.32
CA ARG A 125 24.86 25.55 -4.89
C ARG A 125 25.25 26.49 -3.75
N GLN A 126 26.56 26.68 -3.69
CA GLN A 126 27.32 27.59 -2.83
C GLN A 126 26.84 29.03 -2.98
#